data_AF-A0A2A5RIB7-F1
#
_entry.id   AF-A0A2A5RIB7-F1
#
_cell.length_a   1.000
_cell.length_b   1.000
_cell.length_c   1.000
_cell.angle_alpha   90.00
_cell.angle_beta   90.00
_cell.angle_gamma   90.00
#
_symmetry.space_group_name_H-M   'P 1'
#
loop_
_entity.id
_entity.type
_entity.pdbx_description
1 polymer ?
#
loop_
_entity_poly.entity_id
_entity_poly.type
_entity_poly.pdbx_seq_one_letter_code
_entity_poly.pdbx_strand_id
1 'polypeptide(L)'
;MKQLSISRKFKLITGSDIMKMMNDYKTDSENGMEKSTELMENVQFGLYLAFQTDPATGKQEYSEYLKTGEFDTDGNTFTSLVDRWKVVSGLE
;
A
#
# COMPACT_ATOMS: atom_id res chain seq x y z
N MET A 1 -17.47 14.41 10.56
CA MET A 1 -17.23 14.29 9.10
C MET A 1 -17.02 12.82 8.77
N LYS A 2 -17.60 12.30 7.69
CA LYS A 2 -17.30 10.93 7.23
C LYS A 2 -15.86 10.91 6.72
N GLN A 3 -14.97 10.20 7.39
CA GLN A 3 -13.61 9.98 6.90
C GLN A 3 -13.58 8.74 6.00
N LEU A 4 -12.77 8.78 4.95
CA LEU A 4 -12.54 7.61 4.10
C LEU A 4 -11.75 6.57 4.89
N SER A 5 -12.11 5.29 4.75
CA SER A 5 -11.29 4.20 5.28
C SER A 5 -9.92 4.17 4.60
N ILE A 6 -8.94 3.60 5.29
CA ILE A 6 -7.58 3.44 4.74
C ILE A 6 -7.60 2.63 3.45
N SER A 7 -8.37 1.53 3.38
CA SER A 7 -8.53 0.75 2.15
C SER A 7 -9.10 1.56 0.99
N ARG A 8 -10.00 2.51 1.27
CA ARG A 8 -10.56 3.39 0.23
C ARG A 8 -9.56 4.44 -0.23
N LYS A 9 -8.78 5.02 0.69
CA LYS A 9 -7.68 5.93 0.34
C LYS A 9 -6.62 5.21 -0.50
N PHE A 10 -6.20 4.03 -0.05
CA PHE A 10 -5.27 3.15 -0.78
C PHE A 10 -5.72 2.96 -2.23
N LYS A 11 -6.99 2.54 -2.43
CA LYS A 11 -7.53 2.33 -3.78
C LYS A 11 -7.55 3.59 -4.65
N LEU A 12 -7.75 4.77 -4.06
CA LEU A 12 -7.72 6.03 -4.80
C LEU A 12 -6.29 6.45 -5.18
N ILE A 13 -5.31 6.09 -4.35
CA ILE A 13 -3.88 6.38 -4.55
C ILE A 13 -3.27 5.41 -5.56
N THR A 14 -3.43 4.10 -5.36
CA THR A 14 -2.75 3.05 -6.13
C THR A 14 -3.55 2.57 -7.33
N GLY A 15 -4.85 2.86 -7.38
CA GLY A 15 -5.77 2.31 -8.37
C GLY A 15 -6.17 0.84 -8.12
N SER A 16 -5.62 0.21 -7.09
CA SER A 16 -5.83 -1.21 -6.78
C SER A 16 -6.47 -1.44 -5.42
N ASP A 17 -7.19 -2.54 -5.28
CA ASP A 17 -7.72 -2.94 -3.97
C ASP A 17 -6.62 -3.59 -3.13
N ILE A 18 -6.48 -3.17 -1.86
CA ILE A 18 -5.45 -3.71 -0.98
C ILE A 18 -5.60 -5.21 -0.73
N MET A 19 -6.82 -5.72 -0.64
CA MET A 19 -7.06 -7.16 -0.46
C MET A 19 -6.59 -7.94 -1.69
N LYS A 20 -6.80 -7.36 -2.89
CA LYS A 20 -6.32 -7.95 -4.14
C LYS A 20 -4.79 -7.97 -4.17
N MET A 21 -4.12 -6.84 -3.93
CA MET A 21 -2.66 -6.78 -3.97
C MET A 21 -2.00 -7.68 -2.92
N MET A 22 -2.59 -7.80 -1.73
CA MET A 22 -2.11 -8.74 -0.70
C MET A 22 -2.26 -10.20 -1.12
N ASN A 23 -3.34 -10.55 -1.82
CA ASN A 23 -3.51 -11.90 -2.36
C ASN A 23 -2.53 -12.18 -3.50
N ASP A 24 -2.36 -11.24 -4.43
CA ASP A 24 -1.39 -11.35 -5.52
C ASP A 24 0.03 -11.51 -4.96
N TYR A 25 0.41 -10.73 -3.93
CA TYR A 25 1.68 -10.86 -3.23
C TYR A 25 1.87 -12.26 -2.64
N LYS A 26 0.86 -12.79 -1.93
CA LYS A 26 0.94 -14.15 -1.36
C LYS A 26 1.16 -15.19 -2.45
N THR A 27 0.37 -15.16 -3.52
CA THR A 27 0.49 -16.09 -4.64
C THR A 27 1.84 -16.00 -5.33
N ASP A 28 2.37 -14.81 -5.57
CA ASP A 28 3.68 -14.65 -6.23
C ASP A 28 4.84 -15.02 -5.29
N SER A 29 4.71 -14.77 -3.99
CA SER A 29 5.71 -15.17 -2.99
C SER A 29 5.88 -16.69 -2.90
N GLU A 30 4.79 -17.44 -3.12
CA GLU A 30 4.80 -18.91 -3.16
C GLU A 30 5.43 -19.47 -4.46
N ASN A 31 5.51 -18.67 -5.53
CA ASN A 31 5.87 -19.11 -6.89
C ASN A 31 7.25 -18.66 -7.43
N GLY A 32 8.04 -17.88 -6.68
CA GLY A 32 9.42 -17.52 -7.10
C GLY A 32 9.68 -16.03 -7.38
N MET A 33 9.47 -15.22 -6.34
CA MET A 33 10.24 -14.04 -5.89
C MET A 33 10.37 -12.74 -6.71
N GLU A 34 10.50 -12.70 -8.04
CA GLU A 34 10.87 -11.41 -8.67
C GLU A 34 9.74 -10.37 -8.67
N LYS A 35 8.49 -10.79 -8.95
CA LYS A 35 7.29 -9.94 -8.81
C LYS A 35 6.87 -9.69 -7.36
N SER A 36 7.38 -10.50 -6.43
CA SER A 36 7.04 -10.42 -5.02
C SER A 36 7.58 -9.13 -4.38
N THR A 37 8.75 -8.66 -4.81
CA THR A 37 9.36 -7.42 -4.30
C THR A 37 8.57 -6.19 -4.73
N GLU A 38 8.24 -6.08 -6.03
CA GLU A 38 7.46 -4.95 -6.56
C GLU A 38 6.07 -4.90 -5.91
N LEU A 39 5.40 -6.04 -5.73
CA LEU A 39 4.11 -6.09 -5.04
C LEU A 39 4.23 -5.69 -3.55
N MET A 40 5.30 -6.11 -2.88
CA MET A 40 5.57 -5.73 -1.49
C MET A 40 5.76 -4.21 -1.36
N GLU A 41 6.61 -3.62 -2.19
CA GLU A 41 6.90 -2.18 -2.19
C GLU A 41 5.66 -1.37 -2.54
N ASN A 42 4.89 -1.80 -3.55
CA ASN A 42 3.63 -1.16 -3.92
C ASN A 42 2.63 -1.12 -2.76
N VAL A 43 2.47 -2.24 -2.05
CA VAL A 43 1.59 -2.29 -0.88
C VAL A 43 2.15 -1.45 0.25
N GLN A 44 3.46 -1.53 0.52
CA GLN A 44 4.12 -0.77 1.57
C GLN A 44 3.94 0.74 1.34
N PHE A 45 4.33 1.25 0.19
CA PHE A 45 4.24 2.67 -0.10
C PHE A 45 2.79 3.15 -0.25
N GLY A 46 1.93 2.36 -0.91
CA GLY A 46 0.51 2.68 -1.01
C GLY A 46 -0.19 2.78 0.35
N LEU A 47 0.17 1.92 1.31
CA LEU A 47 -0.33 1.99 2.69
C LEU A 47 0.22 3.20 3.43
N TYR A 48 1.52 3.45 3.34
CA TYR A 48 2.15 4.62 3.93
C TYR A 48 1.43 5.90 3.50
N LEU A 49 1.25 6.12 2.20
CA LEU A 49 0.54 7.27 1.66
C LEU A 49 -0.93 7.32 2.12
N ALA A 50 -1.63 6.18 2.14
CA ALA A 50 -3.01 6.13 2.61
C ALA A 50 -3.16 6.56 4.10
N PHE A 51 -2.14 6.31 4.92
CA PHE A 51 -2.10 6.78 6.31
C PHE A 51 -1.70 8.25 6.45
N GLN A 52 -0.73 8.72 5.67
CA GLN A 52 -0.10 10.03 5.89
C GLN A 52 -0.75 11.17 5.11
N THR A 53 -1.37 10.90 3.97
CA THR A 53 -1.83 11.95 3.06
C THR A 53 -3.32 11.87 2.74
N ASP A 54 -3.82 12.92 2.09
CA ASP A 54 -5.08 12.87 1.36
C ASP A 54 -4.87 12.18 -0.01
N PRO A 55 -5.93 11.63 -0.63
CA PRO A 55 -5.79 10.86 -1.87
C PRO A 55 -5.21 11.63 -3.05
N ALA A 56 -5.35 12.96 -3.13
CA ALA A 56 -4.82 13.73 -4.26
C ALA A 56 -3.28 13.82 -4.17
N THR A 57 -2.77 14.18 -3.00
CA THR A 57 -1.33 14.22 -2.71
C THR A 57 -0.71 12.83 -2.84
N GLY A 58 -1.29 11.82 -2.18
CA GLY A 58 -0.79 10.45 -2.25
C GLY A 58 -0.76 9.89 -3.67
N LYS A 59 -1.75 10.21 -4.52
CA LYS A 59 -1.73 9.78 -5.92
C LYS A 59 -0.56 10.39 -6.71
N GLN A 60 -0.20 11.65 -6.43
CA GLN A 60 0.95 12.28 -7.10
C GLN A 60 2.25 11.60 -6.70
N GLU A 61 2.49 11.41 -5.39
CA GLU A 61 3.70 10.76 -4.87
C GLU A 61 3.80 9.30 -5.34
N TYR A 62 2.69 8.55 -5.31
CA TYR A 62 2.66 7.18 -5.83
C TYR A 62 2.96 7.13 -7.33
N SER A 63 2.45 8.09 -8.12
CA SER A 63 2.74 8.16 -9.55
C SER A 63 4.20 8.53 -9.86
N GLU A 64 4.87 9.23 -8.96
CA GLU A 64 6.30 9.52 -9.06
C GLU A 64 7.12 8.27 -8.75
N TYR A 65 6.80 7.57 -7.67
CA TYR A 65 7.37 6.26 -7.35
C TYR A 65 7.26 5.26 -8.52
N LEU A 66 6.09 5.15 -9.18
CA LEU A 66 5.92 4.25 -10.33
C LEU A 66 6.84 4.61 -11.52
N LYS A 67 7.38 5.84 -11.59
CA LYS A 67 8.29 6.28 -12.65
C LYS A 67 9.75 6.13 -12.26
N THR A 68 10.09 6.40 -10.99
CA THR A 68 11.47 6.47 -10.51
C THR A 68 11.91 5.18 -9.81
N GLY A 69 10.98 4.42 -9.24
CA GLY A 69 11.26 3.34 -8.30
C GLY A 69 11.66 3.83 -6.90
N GLU A 70 11.76 5.14 -6.68
CA GLU A 70 12.17 5.71 -5.41
C GLU A 70 10.95 5.97 -4.51
N PHE A 71 11.03 5.53 -3.25
CA PHE A 71 10.03 5.80 -2.24
C PHE A 71 10.68 5.86 -0.85
N ASP A 72 10.03 6.57 0.06
CA ASP A 72 10.37 6.60 1.48
C ASP A 72 9.11 6.37 2.31
N THR A 73 9.27 5.66 3.42
CA THR A 73 8.19 5.35 4.36
C THR A 73 8.51 5.80 5.77
N ASP A 74 9.52 6.66 5.97
CA ASP A 74 9.93 7.18 7.27
C ASP A 74 10.19 6.03 8.27
N GLY A 75 10.89 4.99 7.79
CA GLY A 75 11.20 3.78 8.55
C GLY A 75 10.04 2.79 8.77
N ASN A 76 8.83 3.05 8.24
CA ASN A 76 7.70 2.13 8.38
C ASN A 76 7.85 0.91 7.44
N THR A 77 8.03 -0.27 8.02
CA THR A 77 8.16 -1.52 7.27
C THR A 77 6.81 -1.99 6.71
N PHE A 78 6.84 -2.82 5.66
CA PHE A 78 5.67 -3.52 5.13
C PHE A 78 4.81 -4.14 6.24
N THR A 79 5.42 -4.93 7.14
CA THR A 79 4.72 -5.59 8.24
C THR A 79 4.03 -4.58 9.17
N SER A 80 4.74 -3.52 9.57
CA SER A 80 4.17 -2.51 10.47
C SER A 80 2.94 -1.80 9.88
N LEU A 81 2.95 -1.54 8.57
CA LEU A 81 1.87 -0.87 7.86
C LEU A 81 0.68 -1.80 7.63
N VAL A 82 0.93 -3.07 7.30
CA VAL A 82 -0.10 -4.09 7.12
C VAL A 82 -0.82 -4.38 8.42
N ASP A 83 -0.08 -4.58 9.53
CA ASP A 83 -0.68 -4.84 10.84
C ASP A 83 -1.50 -3.63 11.30
N ARG A 84 -0.96 -2.42 11.16
CA ARG A 84 -1.71 -1.19 11.42
C ARG A 84 -3.00 -1.12 10.60
N TRP A 85 -2.95 -1.50 9.32
CA TRP A 85 -4.12 -1.50 8.44
C TRP A 85 -5.18 -2.52 8.89
N LYS A 86 -4.80 -3.72 9.30
CA LYS A 86 -5.75 -4.73 9.78
C LYS A 86 -6.45 -4.26 11.07
N VAL A 87 -5.71 -3.70 12.02
CA VAL A 87 -6.26 -3.14 13.27
C VAL A 87 -7.32 -2.07 12.98
N VAL A 88 -7.00 -1.07 12.13
CA VAL A 88 -7.97 0.00 11.82
C VAL A 88 -9.13 -0.46 10.94
N SER A 89 -8.99 -1.62 10.30
CA SER A 89 -10.04 -2.24 9.47
C SER A 89 -10.89 -3.26 10.22
N GLY A 90 -10.57 -3.58 11.48
CA GLY A 90 -11.25 -4.61 12.27
C GLY A 90 -11.04 -6.03 11.73
N LEU A 91 -9.89 -6.29 11.11
CA LEU A 91 -9.50 -7.61 10.58
C LEU A 91 -8.60 -8.40 11.55
N GLU A 92 -8.24 -7.78 12.67
CA GLU A 92 -7.47 -8.34 13.80
C GLU A 92 -8.25 -8.18 15.11
#